data_AF-A0A3G6MVP4-F1
#
_entry.id   AF-A0A3G6MVP4-F1
#
_cell.length_a   1.000
_cell.length_b   1.000
_cell.length_c   1.000
_cell.angle_alpha   90.00
_cell.angle_beta   90.00
_cell.angle_gamma   90.00
#
_symmetry.space_group_name_H-M   'P 1'
#
loop_
_entity.id
_entity.type
_entity.pdbx_description
1 polymer ?
#
loop_
_entity_poly.entity_id
_entity_poly.type
_entity_poly.pdbx_seq_one_letter_code
_entity_poly.pdbx_strand_id
1 'polypeptide(L)'
;MKKKIITTVFSSILLMMGCKNKEQKFLEKHKVILYNTKEADNFINNSVVKPIEAKKLQADFAIKNNKDPEMYSFFIIDNNYVFTSYFQPKIPNASVRGIWVNATTGKSKYVKEDVRLTAYLPYLEEGEKYPF
;
A
#
# COMPACT_ATOMS: atom_id res chain seq x y z
N MET A 1 -46.48 41.78 8.88
CA MET A 1 -45.16 41.82 8.18
C MET A 1 -44.04 41.94 9.20
N LYS A 2 -43.21 40.90 9.38
CA LYS A 2 -41.88 41.02 10.00
C LYS A 2 -40.94 40.06 9.27
N LYS A 3 -40.05 40.63 8.44
CA LYS A 3 -38.95 39.92 7.77
C LYS A 3 -38.01 39.41 8.87
N LYS A 4 -37.83 38.09 8.99
CA LYS A 4 -36.70 37.53 9.75
C LYS A 4 -35.58 37.25 8.77
N ILE A 5 -34.59 38.14 8.81
CA ILE A 5 -33.26 37.97 8.24
C ILE A 5 -32.60 36.85 9.05
N ILE A 6 -32.53 35.64 8.49
CA ILE A 6 -31.60 34.61 8.95
C ILE A 6 -30.57 34.48 7.83
N THR A 7 -29.65 35.44 7.83
CA THR A 7 -28.57 35.56 6.86
C THR A 7 -27.32 34.95 7.49
N THR A 8 -26.97 33.76 6.99
CA THR A 8 -25.60 33.41 6.59
C THR A 8 -24.57 33.20 7.70
N VAL A 9 -24.58 32.04 8.35
CA VAL A 9 -23.37 31.45 8.97
C VAL A 9 -23.38 29.93 8.78
N PHE A 10 -23.39 29.43 7.54
CA PHE A 10 -23.12 27.99 7.31
C PHE A 10 -22.49 27.69 5.93
N SER A 11 -22.01 28.70 5.22
CA SER A 11 -21.47 28.52 3.85
C SER A 11 -19.94 28.42 3.79
N SER A 12 -19.22 28.62 4.89
CA SER A 12 -17.76 28.79 4.87
C SER A 12 -16.95 27.55 5.30
N ILE A 13 -17.59 26.49 5.79
CA ILE A 13 -16.88 25.28 6.26
C ILE A 13 -16.60 24.28 5.12
N LEU A 14 -17.27 24.40 3.97
CA LEU A 14 -17.05 23.50 2.83
C LEU A 14 -15.83 23.82 1.95
N LEU A 15 -15.07 24.88 2.25
CA LEU A 15 -13.92 25.29 1.42
C LEU A 15 -12.58 24.61 1.80
N MET A 16 -12.56 23.69 2.77
CA MET A 16 -11.33 22.95 3.12
C MET A 16 -11.22 21.55 2.48
N MET A 17 -12.08 21.19 1.53
CA MET A 17 -11.82 20.04 0.66
C MET A 17 -10.75 20.41 -0.37
N GLY A 18 -9.51 20.62 0.09
CA GLY A 18 -8.35 20.67 -0.79
C GLY A 18 -8.33 19.43 -1.68
N CYS A 19 -7.91 19.59 -2.93
CA CYS A 19 -7.76 18.46 -3.85
C CYS A 19 -6.96 17.34 -3.17
N LYS A 20 -7.63 16.21 -2.89
CA LYS A 20 -6.96 15.04 -2.31
C LYS A 20 -5.79 14.63 -3.19
N ASN A 21 -4.64 14.40 -2.58
CA ASN A 21 -3.45 13.95 -3.30
C ASN A 21 -3.66 12.49 -3.78
N LYS A 22 -2.74 11.99 -4.62
CA LYS A 22 -2.85 10.64 -5.21
C LYS A 22 -2.91 9.54 -4.14
N GLU A 23 -2.10 9.64 -3.10
CA GLU A 23 -2.06 8.69 -1.98
C GLU A 23 -3.40 8.66 -1.23
N GLN A 24 -3.96 9.82 -0.87
CA GLN A 24 -5.26 9.90 -0.20
C GLN A 24 -6.38 9.27 -1.02
N LYS A 25 -6.42 9.55 -2.34
CA LYS A 25 -7.40 8.94 -3.25
C LYS A 25 -7.24 7.42 -3.36
N PHE A 26 -6.02 6.92 -3.22
CA PHE A 26 -5.73 5.49 -3.25
C PHE A 26 -6.17 4.81 -1.95
N LEU A 27 -5.83 5.40 -0.79
CA LEU A 27 -6.19 4.87 0.53
C LEU A 27 -7.71 4.83 0.77
N GLU A 28 -8.48 5.67 0.09
CA GLU A 28 -9.96 5.64 0.15
C GLU A 28 -10.57 4.46 -0.62
N LYS A 29 -9.84 3.90 -1.57
CA LYS A 29 -10.33 2.82 -2.46
C LYS A 29 -9.75 1.46 -2.12
N HIS A 30 -8.62 1.44 -1.45
CA HIS A 30 -7.82 0.25 -1.24
C HIS A 30 -7.58 0.03 0.25
N LYS A 31 -7.76 -1.22 0.70
CA LYS A 31 -7.32 -1.60 2.04
C LYS A 31 -5.82 -1.83 1.99
N VAL A 32 -5.05 -0.98 2.65
CA VAL A 32 -3.59 -1.08 2.75
C VAL A 32 -3.20 -1.47 4.17
N ILE A 33 -2.42 -2.55 4.30
CA ILE A 33 -1.85 -3.02 5.56
C ILE A 33 -0.33 -2.94 5.44
N LEU A 34 0.32 -2.27 6.39
CA LEU A 34 1.78 -2.22 6.48
C LEU A 34 2.34 -3.51 7.08
N TYR A 35 3.41 -4.04 6.50
CA TYR A 35 4.16 -5.15 7.13
C TYR A 35 4.69 -4.77 8.52
N ASN A 36 4.98 -5.78 9.34
CA ASN A 36 5.44 -5.64 10.73
C ASN A 36 4.45 -4.91 11.64
N THR A 37 3.16 -5.01 11.32
CA THR A 37 2.08 -4.57 12.21
C THR A 37 1.27 -5.78 12.66
N LYS A 38 0.61 -5.68 13.82
CA LYS A 38 -0.31 -6.74 14.30
C LYS A 38 -1.40 -7.08 13.28
N GLU A 39 -1.83 -6.10 12.48
CA GLU A 39 -2.80 -6.34 11.41
C GLU A 39 -2.20 -7.19 10.28
N ALA A 40 -0.95 -6.94 9.89
CA ALA A 40 -0.25 -7.78 8.92
C ALA A 40 -0.04 -9.20 9.46
N ASP A 41 0.35 -9.37 10.72
CA ASP A 41 0.54 -10.69 11.32
C ASP A 41 -0.78 -11.48 11.33
N ASN A 42 -1.87 -10.83 11.73
CA ASN A 42 -3.20 -11.43 11.70
C ASN A 42 -3.62 -11.80 10.27
N PHE A 43 -3.38 -10.93 9.29
CA PHE A 43 -3.67 -11.23 7.90
C PHE A 43 -2.85 -12.43 7.41
N ILE A 44 -1.53 -12.43 7.66
CA ILE A 44 -0.60 -13.47 7.23
C ILE A 44 -0.96 -14.81 7.87
N ASN A 45 -1.28 -14.84 9.16
CA ASN A 45 -1.66 -16.07 9.86
C ASN A 45 -2.92 -16.71 9.25
N ASN A 46 -3.87 -15.89 8.79
CA ASN A 46 -5.12 -16.36 8.20
C ASN A 46 -5.10 -16.52 6.67
N SER A 47 -4.03 -16.08 6.00
CA SER A 47 -3.88 -16.24 4.54
C SER A 47 -3.57 -17.68 4.13
N VAL A 48 -3.99 -18.06 2.91
CA VAL A 48 -3.68 -19.38 2.31
C VAL A 48 -2.23 -19.40 1.84
N VAL A 49 -1.85 -18.43 1.00
CA VAL A 49 -0.50 -18.26 0.48
C VAL A 49 0.32 -17.49 1.49
N LYS A 50 1.46 -18.03 1.92
CA LYS A 50 2.35 -17.34 2.87
C LYS A 50 3.34 -16.42 2.16
N PRO A 51 3.92 -15.40 2.84
CA PRO A 51 4.85 -14.46 2.22
C PRO A 51 6.04 -15.11 1.48
N ILE A 52 6.61 -16.19 2.03
CA ILE A 52 7.71 -16.92 1.39
C ILE A 52 7.26 -17.56 0.07
N GLU A 53 6.06 -18.12 0.03
CA GLU A 53 5.47 -18.70 -1.18
C GLU A 53 5.12 -17.60 -2.19
N ALA A 54 4.53 -16.49 -1.74
CA ALA A 54 4.26 -15.33 -2.58
C ALA A 54 5.54 -14.76 -3.22
N LYS A 55 6.66 -14.75 -2.50
CA LYS A 55 7.97 -14.33 -3.03
C LYS A 55 8.48 -15.25 -4.14
N LYS A 56 8.17 -16.55 -4.09
CA LYS A 56 8.48 -17.48 -5.19
C LYS A 56 7.55 -17.24 -6.39
N LEU A 57 6.25 -17.13 -6.14
CA LEU A 57 5.23 -16.89 -7.17
C LEU A 57 5.44 -15.59 -7.95
N GLN A 58 5.91 -14.52 -7.31
CA GLN A 58 6.25 -13.29 -8.02
C GLN A 58 7.51 -13.45 -8.88
N ALA A 59 8.51 -14.20 -8.41
CA ALA A 59 9.74 -14.45 -9.17
C ALA A 59 9.45 -15.30 -10.40
N ASP A 60 8.66 -16.37 -10.25
CA ASP A 60 8.22 -17.21 -11.36
C ASP A 60 7.41 -16.42 -12.38
N PHE A 61 6.51 -15.55 -11.91
CA PHE A 61 5.76 -14.63 -12.76
C PHE A 61 6.68 -13.67 -13.51
N ALA A 62 7.70 -13.09 -12.85
CA ALA A 62 8.65 -12.18 -13.48
C ALA A 62 9.42 -12.88 -14.61
N ILE A 63 10.02 -14.04 -14.31
CA ILE A 63 10.79 -14.85 -15.26
C ILE A 63 9.93 -15.22 -16.47
N LYS A 64 8.71 -15.73 -16.25
CA LYS A 64 7.78 -16.10 -17.32
C LYS A 64 7.42 -14.92 -18.24
N ASN A 65 7.51 -13.70 -17.74
CA ASN A 65 7.18 -12.48 -18.47
C ASN A 65 8.42 -11.69 -18.92
N ASN A 66 9.61 -12.31 -18.93
CA ASN A 66 10.89 -11.68 -19.30
C ASN A 66 11.15 -10.39 -18.49
N LYS A 67 10.96 -10.47 -17.18
CA LYS A 67 11.20 -9.39 -16.22
C LYS A 67 12.06 -9.89 -15.06
N ASP A 68 12.71 -8.94 -14.40
CA ASP A 68 13.37 -9.21 -13.14
C ASP A 68 12.33 -9.28 -12.00
N PRO A 69 12.53 -10.19 -11.02
CA PRO A 69 11.74 -10.21 -9.80
C PRO A 69 11.85 -8.89 -9.03
N GLU A 70 10.78 -8.51 -8.36
CA GLU A 70 10.74 -7.28 -7.55
C GLU A 70 11.43 -7.51 -6.20
N MET A 71 12.06 -6.47 -5.65
CA MET A 71 13.01 -6.60 -4.53
C MET A 71 12.37 -6.39 -3.15
N TYR A 72 11.46 -5.43 -3.03
CA TYR A 72 10.93 -4.97 -1.76
C TYR A 72 9.48 -5.35 -1.55
N SER A 73 9.05 -5.50 -0.30
CA SER A 73 7.65 -5.70 0.09
C SER A 73 7.36 -4.89 1.36
N PHE A 74 6.47 -3.91 1.26
CA PHE A 74 6.10 -3.02 2.38
C PHE A 74 4.62 -3.06 2.71
N PHE A 75 3.78 -3.53 1.77
CA PHE A 75 2.33 -3.45 1.87
C PHE A 75 1.66 -4.79 1.51
N ILE A 76 0.55 -5.04 2.16
CA ILE A 76 -0.52 -5.92 1.68
C ILE A 76 -1.66 -5.01 1.22
N ILE A 77 -2.12 -5.18 -0.03
CA ILE A 77 -3.17 -4.34 -0.63
C ILE A 77 -4.27 -5.20 -1.22
N ASP A 78 -5.51 -5.00 -0.78
CA ASP A 78 -6.71 -5.72 -1.24
C ASP A 78 -6.51 -7.25 -1.35
N ASN A 79 -5.98 -7.85 -0.28
CA ASN A 79 -5.67 -9.28 -0.23
C ASN A 79 -4.52 -9.72 -1.17
N ASN A 80 -3.60 -8.82 -1.51
CA ASN A 80 -2.40 -9.15 -2.28
C ASN A 80 -1.14 -8.72 -1.54
N TYR A 81 -0.10 -9.56 -1.58
CA TYR A 81 1.25 -9.15 -1.24
C TYR A 81 1.82 -8.31 -2.38
N VAL A 82 2.33 -7.11 -2.06
CA VAL A 82 2.81 -6.15 -3.05
C VAL A 82 4.33 -6.13 -3.06
N PHE A 83 4.91 -6.57 -4.17
CA PHE A 83 6.34 -6.51 -4.42
C PHE A 83 6.68 -5.35 -5.37
N THR A 84 7.68 -4.56 -5.02
CA THR A 84 8.09 -3.35 -5.76
C THR A 84 9.60 -3.21 -5.86
N SER A 85 10.08 -2.56 -6.92
CA SER A 85 11.49 -2.22 -7.16
C SER A 85 11.84 -0.84 -6.63
N TYR A 86 10.86 -0.03 -6.22
CA TYR A 86 11.10 1.35 -5.82
C TYR A 86 10.71 1.61 -4.36
N PHE A 87 11.74 1.96 -3.58
CA PHE A 87 11.63 2.52 -2.24
C PHE A 87 12.52 3.76 -2.14
N GLN A 88 12.02 4.83 -1.54
CA GLN A 88 12.78 6.04 -1.28
C GLN A 88 13.08 6.14 0.23
N PRO A 89 14.29 5.81 0.71
CA PRO A 89 14.56 5.75 2.15
C PRO A 89 14.47 7.12 2.86
N LYS A 90 14.83 8.20 2.15
CA LYS A 90 14.86 9.58 2.71
C LYS A 90 13.48 10.15 3.01
N ILE A 91 12.45 9.67 2.32
CA ILE A 91 11.05 10.02 2.52
C ILE A 91 10.34 8.69 2.41
N PRO A 92 10.14 7.95 3.53
CA PRO A 92 9.92 6.51 3.53
C PRO A 92 8.61 6.18 2.81
N ASN A 93 8.70 6.10 1.49
CA ASN A 93 7.61 5.83 0.59
C ASN A 93 8.05 4.75 -0.38
N ALA A 94 7.12 3.86 -0.67
CA ALA A 94 7.33 2.78 -1.61
C ALA A 94 6.25 2.85 -2.68
N SER A 95 6.62 2.47 -3.89
CA SER A 95 5.66 2.42 -4.99
C SER A 95 4.71 1.24 -4.82
N VAL A 96 3.44 1.43 -5.18
CA VAL A 96 2.49 0.32 -5.34
C VAL A 96 2.66 -0.40 -6.68
N ARG A 97 3.43 0.20 -7.60
CA ARG A 97 3.82 -0.42 -8.87
C ARG A 97 4.71 -1.62 -8.60
N GLY A 98 4.42 -2.71 -9.30
CA GLY A 98 5.23 -3.92 -9.28
C GLY A 98 4.38 -5.18 -9.42
N ILE A 99 4.85 -6.29 -8.89
CA ILE A 99 4.18 -7.58 -8.98
C ILE A 99 3.36 -7.80 -7.71
N TRP A 100 2.08 -8.09 -7.89
CA TRP A 100 1.15 -8.38 -6.80
C TRP A 100 0.79 -9.85 -6.83
N VAL A 101 0.80 -10.50 -5.67
CA VAL A 101 0.42 -11.91 -5.53
C VAL A 101 -0.78 -12.02 -4.61
N ASN A 102 -1.87 -12.59 -5.12
CA ASN A 102 -3.09 -12.77 -4.33
C ASN A 102 -2.89 -13.79 -3.20
N ALA A 103 -3.18 -13.39 -1.96
CA ALA A 103 -2.90 -14.19 -0.77
C ALA A 103 -3.84 -15.39 -0.58
N THR A 104 -4.92 -15.49 -1.37
CA THR A 104 -5.84 -16.64 -1.36
C THR A 104 -5.57 -17.60 -2.51
N THR A 105 -5.28 -17.08 -3.71
CA THR A 105 -5.23 -17.88 -4.94
C THR A 105 -3.83 -18.08 -5.50
N GLY A 106 -2.83 -17.34 -5.01
CA GLY A 106 -1.46 -17.35 -5.54
C GLY A 106 -1.32 -16.73 -6.94
N LYS A 107 -2.41 -16.19 -7.51
CA LYS A 107 -2.35 -15.55 -8.84
C LYS A 107 -1.53 -14.26 -8.76
N SER A 108 -0.53 -14.18 -9.63
CA SER A 108 0.34 -13.01 -9.78
C SER A 108 -0.15 -12.08 -10.90
N LYS A 109 -0.02 -10.77 -10.71
CA LYS A 109 -0.29 -9.74 -11.72
C LYS A 109 0.74 -8.61 -11.66
N TYR A 110 0.97 -7.93 -12.78
CA TYR A 110 1.76 -6.71 -12.80
C TYR A 110 0.87 -5.48 -12.69
N VAL A 111 1.10 -4.63 -11.70
CA VAL A 111 0.39 -3.37 -11.48
C VAL A 111 1.27 -2.22 -11.96
N LYS A 112 0.73 -1.37 -12.85
CA LYS A 112 1.41 -0.22 -13.47
C LYS A 112 1.14 1.11 -12.78
N GLU A 113 0.26 1.13 -11.78
CA GLU A 113 -0.17 2.36 -11.11
C GLU A 113 0.99 3.03 -10.38
N ASP A 114 1.24 4.30 -10.70
CA ASP A 114 2.32 5.10 -10.10
C ASP A 114 1.77 5.94 -8.94
N VAL A 115 1.45 5.22 -7.87
CA VAL A 115 1.14 5.79 -6.54
C VAL A 115 2.24 5.36 -5.59
N ARG A 116 2.68 6.31 -4.75
CA ARG A 116 3.62 6.04 -3.67
C ARG A 116 2.85 6.16 -2.37
N LEU A 117 2.96 5.14 -1.55
CA LEU A 117 2.39 5.14 -0.22
C LEU A 117 3.52 5.35 0.78
N THR A 118 3.22 6.09 1.82
CA THR A 118 4.11 6.24 2.96
C THR A 118 4.28 4.88 3.63
N ALA A 119 5.47 4.30 3.50
CA ALA A 119 5.92 3.09 4.16
C ALA A 119 6.52 3.47 5.53
N TYR A 120 5.70 4.05 6.40
CA TYR A 120 6.13 4.43 7.75
C TYR A 120 6.23 3.16 8.61
N LEU A 121 7.43 2.62 8.75
CA LEU A 121 7.79 1.88 9.95
C LEU A 121 8.23 2.90 11.01
N PRO A 122 7.91 2.75 12.30
CA PRO A 122 8.87 3.18 13.31
C PRO A 122 10.16 2.39 13.01
N TYR A 123 11.11 3.02 12.36
CA TYR A 123 12.45 2.49 12.26
C TYR A 123 12.92 2.22 13.70
N LEU A 124 13.23 0.95 13.99
CA LEU A 124 14.11 0.50 15.07
C LEU A 124 13.47 0.52 16.48
N GLU A 125 12.74 -0.53 16.84
CA GLU A 125 13.21 -1.25 18.03
C GLU A 125 14.44 -2.05 17.55
N GLU A 126 15.54 -1.90 18.28
CA GLU A 126 16.90 -2.25 17.91
C GLU A 126 17.05 -3.66 17.30
N GLY A 127 17.83 -3.79 16.21
CA GLY A 127 18.69 -4.98 16.11
C GLY A 127 18.82 -5.71 14.78
N GLU A 128 17.87 -5.65 13.83
CA GLU A 128 17.98 -6.50 12.63
C GLU A 128 18.29 -5.70 11.36
N LYS A 129 19.59 -5.57 11.08
CA LYS A 129 20.10 -5.25 9.74
C LYS A 129 20.03 -6.52 8.90
N TYR A 130 19.21 -6.53 7.86
CA TYR A 130 19.35 -7.54 6.81
C TYR A 130 20.70 -7.37 6.10
N PRO A 131 21.47 -8.44 5.90
CA PRO A 131 22.66 -8.39 5.06
C PRO A 131 22.19 -8.24 3.61
N PHE A 132 22.80 -7.31 2.89
CA PHE A 132 22.77 -7.31 1.44
C PHE A 132 23.58 -8.49 0.91
#